data_AF-A0A9E6CN03-F1
#
_entry.id   AF-A0A9E6CN03-F1
#
_cell.length_a   1.000
_cell.length_b   1.000
_cell.length_c   1.000
_cell.angle_alpha   90.00
_cell.angle_beta   90.00
_cell.angle_gamma   90.00
#
_symmetry.space_group_name_H-M   'P 1'
#
loop_
_entity.id
_entity.type
_entity.pdbx_description
1 polymer ?
#
loop_
_entity_poly.entity_id
_entity_poly.type
_entity_poly.pdbx_seq_one_letter_code
_entity_poly.pdbx_strand_id
1 'polypeptide(L)' 'MSIHIIIDGYNLIRQSNFFSTIDRRDMQLGRETLIETLAAYKGIKGHKITVVFDGAQAHS' A
#
# COMPACT_ATOMS: atom_id res chain seq x y z
N MET A 1 -16.32 -3.63 16.71
CA MET A 1 -16.68 -2.59 15.72
C MET A 1 -15.84 -2.80 14.47
N SER A 2 -16.44 -2.82 13.29
CA SER A 2 -15.69 -2.87 12.03
C SER A 2 -15.39 -1.45 11.58
N ILE A 3 -14.11 -1.11 11.45
CA ILE A 3 -13.65 0.14 10.86
C ILE A 3 -13.38 -0.13 9.38
N HIS A 4 -13.76 0.81 8.51
CA HIS A 4 -13.34 0.81 7.13
C HIS A 4 -12.18 1.81 6.98
N ILE A 5 -11.01 1.29 6.63
CA ILE A 5 -9.78 2.06 6.46
C ILE A 5 -9.60 2.34 4.96
N ILE A 6 -9.38 3.60 4.62
CA ILE A 6 -9.09 4.05 3.25
C ILE A 6 -7.66 4.62 3.24
N ILE A 7 -6.83 4.16 2.31
CA ILE A 7 -5.39 4.44 2.28
C ILE A 7 -5.00 5.00 0.92
N ASP A 8 -4.22 6.09 0.93
CA ASP A 8 -3.43 6.55 -0.23
C ASP A 8 -2.13 5.73 -0.29
N GLY A 9 -2.04 4.85 -1.28
CA GLY A 9 -0.99 3.85 -1.38
C GLY A 9 0.39 4.45 -1.63
N TYR A 10 0.52 5.38 -2.59
CA TYR A 10 1.82 5.95 -2.92
C TYR A 10 2.30 6.95 -1.88
N ASN A 11 1.39 7.66 -1.22
CA ASN A 11 1.76 8.49 -0.08
C ASN A 11 2.35 7.65 1.06
N LEU A 12 1.71 6.52 1.39
CA LEU A 12 2.16 5.63 2.45
C LEU A 12 3.50 4.95 2.13
N ILE A 13 3.71 4.52 0.88
CA ILE A 13 5.00 3.95 0.43
C ILE A 13 6.12 4.98 0.56
N ARG A 14 5.88 6.25 0.18
CA ARG A 14 6.89 7.33 0.24
C ARG A 14 7.24 7.77 1.66
N GLN A 15 6.31 7.71 2.60
CA GLN A 15 6.49 8.23 3.96
C GLN A 15 6.93 7.17 4.98
N SER A 16 6.87 5.88 4.63
CA SER A 16 7.25 4.81 5.53
C SER A 16 8.74 4.48 5.43
N ASN A 17 9.45 4.55 6.55
CA ASN A 17 10.86 4.12 6.67
C ASN A 17 11.06 2.61 6.40
N PHE A 18 9.99 1.81 6.43
CA PHE A 18 10.02 0.39 6.07
C PHE A 18 9.98 0.17 4.55
N PHE A 19 9.32 1.07 3.82
CA PHE A 19 9.24 1.04 2.35
C PHE A 19 10.33 1.91 1.69
N SER A 20 11.00 2.80 2.43
CA SER A 20 12.03 3.70 1.89
C SER A 20 13.31 3.01 1.43
N THR A 21 13.57 1.77 1.90
CA THR A 21 14.70 0.92 1.45
C THR A 21 14.39 0.16 0.17
N ILE A 22 13.11 0.04 -0.21
CA ILE A 22 12.70 -0.41 -1.53
C ILE A 22 12.78 0.84 -2.42
N ASP A 23 13.96 0.99 -3.03
CA ASP A 23 14.39 2.15 -3.80
C ASP A 23 13.28 2.73 -4.69
N ARG A 24 13.34 4.06 -4.90
CA ARG A 24 12.49 4.86 -5.80
C ARG A 24 12.37 4.30 -7.23
N ARG A 25 13.15 3.29 -7.58
CA ARG A 25 13.26 2.65 -8.88
C ARG A 25 12.19 1.60 -9.15
N ASP A 26 11.61 0.97 -8.12
CA ASP A 26 10.60 -0.08 -8.33
C ASP A 26 9.29 0.22 -7.57
N MET A 27 8.50 1.13 -8.14
CA MET A 27 7.16 1.45 -7.64
C MET A 27 6.22 0.25 -7.67
N GLN A 28 6.49 -0.74 -8.52
CA GLN A 28 5.70 -1.97 -8.62
C GLN A 28 5.98 -2.88 -7.44
N LEU A 29 7.25 -3.09 -7.07
CA LEU A 29 7.63 -3.84 -5.87
C LEU A 29 7.06 -3.18 -4.60
N GLY A 30 7.15 -1.87 -4.47
CA GLY A 30 6.54 -1.15 -3.34
C GLY A 30 5.03 -1.34 -3.25
N ARG A 31 4.33 -1.36 -4.39
CA ARG A 31 2.89 -1.62 -4.46
C ARG A 31 2.56 -3.05 -4.02
N GLU A 32 3.30 -4.03 -4.51
CA GLU A 32 3.11 -5.44 -4.17
C GLU A 32 3.33 -5.69 -2.67
N THR A 33 4.44 -5.20 -2.11
CA THR A 33 4.73 -5.34 -0.67
C THR A 33 3.67 -4.64 0.19
N LEU A 34 3.16 -3.46 -0.23
CA LEU A 34 2.07 -2.79 0.49
C LEU A 34 0.78 -3.62 0.48
N ILE A 35 0.42 -4.19 -0.67
CA ILE A 35 -0.79 -5.03 -0.79
C ILE A 35 -0.69 -6.27 0.12
N GLU A 36 0.44 -6.97 0.10
CA GLU A 36 0.67 -8.14 0.96
C GLU A 36 0.56 -7.79 2.45
N THR A 37 1.18 -6.67 2.84
CA THR A 37 1.14 -6.18 4.23
C THR A 37 -0.30 -5.86 4.67
N LEU A 38 -1.08 -5.19 3.82
CA LEU A 38 -2.48 -4.86 4.12
C LEU A 38 -3.38 -6.11 4.15
N ALA A 39 -3.11 -7.11 3.31
CA ALA A 39 -3.82 -8.39 3.34
C ALA A 39 -3.58 -9.14 4.65
N ALA A 40 -2.33 -9.21 5.12
CA ALA A 40 -1.99 -9.78 6.43
C ALA A 40 -2.66 -9.01 7.57
N TYR A 41 -2.60 -7.68 7.54
CA TYR A 41 -3.26 -6.84 8.56
C TYR A 41 -4.79 -7.03 8.58
N LYS A 42 -5.43 -7.12 7.41
CA LYS A 42 -6.86 -7.45 7.28
C LYS A 42 -7.19 -8.78 7.94
N GLY A 43 -6.36 -9.81 7.74
CA GLY A 43 -6.55 -11.13 8.36
C GLY A 43 -6.49 -11.09 9.88
N ILE A 44 -5.58 -10.29 10.44
CA ILE A 44 -5.37 -10.17 11.90
C ILE A 44 -6.47 -9.31 12.55
N LYS A 45 -6.87 -8.20 11.92
CA LYS A 45 -7.76 -7.19 12.54
C LYS A 45 -9.21 -7.25 12.07
N GLY A 46 -9.50 -7.89 10.94
CA GLY A 46 -10.84 -8.02 10.38
C GLY A 46 -11.44 -6.72 9.84
N HIS A 47 -10.65 -5.65 9.71
CA HIS A 47 -11.11 -4.37 9.16
C HIS A 47 -11.19 -4.42 7.63
N LYS A 48 -12.21 -3.78 7.06
CA LYS A 48 -12.26 -3.59 5.60
C LYS A 48 -11.21 -2.54 5.23
N ILE A 49 -10.39 -2.84 4.22
CA ILE A 49 -9.34 -1.94 3.75
C ILE A 49 -9.55 -1.69 2.26
N THR A 50 -9.52 -0.42 1.87
CA THR A 50 -9.43 0.02 0.48
C THR A 50 -8.16 0.83 0.32
N VAL A 51 -7.28 0.41 -0.59
CA VAL A 51 -6.08 1.16 -0.95
C VAL A 51 -6.25 1.71 -2.36
N VAL A 52 -5.95 3.00 -2.54
CA VAL A 52 -6.01 3.70 -3.83
C VAL A 52 -4.58 4.05 -4.23
N PHE A 53 -4.20 3.66 -5.46
CA PHE A 53 -2.96 4.07 -6.08
C PHE A 53 -3.30 5.08 -7.17
N ASP A 54 -2.89 6.34 -7.03
CA ASP A 54 -3.03 7.32 -8.10
C ASP A 54 -2.10 6.94 -9.26
N GLY A 55 -2.64 6.88 -10.49
CA GLY A 55 -1.94 6.29 -11.62
C GLY A 55 -0.59 6.94 -11.89
N ALA A 56 0.50 6.33 -11.42
CA ALA A 56 1.84 6.58 -11.92
C ALA A 56 1.89 6.03 -13.34
N GLN A 57 1.50 6.85 -14.32
CA GLN A 57 1.58 6.63 -15.78
C GLN A 57 1.55 5.14 -16.16
N ALA A 58 0.35 4.58 -16.30
CA ALA A 58 0.18 3.35 -17.06
C ALA A 58 0.55 3.66 -18.52
N HIS A 59 1.85 3.68 -18.82
CA HIS A 59 2.34 3.57 -20.18
C HIS A 59 2.04 2.13 -20.61
N SER A 60 0.94 1.99 -21.34
CA SER A 60 0.68 0.91 -22.27
C SER A 60 1.76 0.82 -23.33
#